data_AF-A0A7S0HSK4-F1
#
_entry.id   AF-A0A7S0HSK4-F1
#
_cell.length_a   1.000
_cell.length_b   1.000
_cell.length_c   1.000
_cell.angle_alpha   90.00
_cell.angle_beta   90.00
_cell.angle_gamma   90.00
#
_symmetry.space_group_name_H-M   'P 1'
#
loop_
_entity.id
_entity.type
_entity.pdbx_description
1 polymer ?
#
loop_
_entity_poly.entity_id
_entity_poly.type
_entity_poly.pdbx_seq_one_letter_code
_entity_poly.pdbx_strand_id
1 'polypeptide(L)'
;GGQKVPIQLALQICVNTEVMSQSCEQLMSYVGSLYLNLTPGEKSPVTGIKTMQQRIERASEVFQRARSGTEDLLFAAVMAKINEIMDRGSAEFEWAPSSVKQGDQASDYILDLVAYLQSTFSTFVSLPTHVREALHYKAFNAIAHRLYQQPLSSSVKKIFFNVFQKLDRDLHALETFALDTKVP
;
A
#
# COMPACT_ATOMS: atom_id res chain seq x y z
N GLY A 1 20.95 -8.75 -8.13
CA GLY A 1 20.83 -8.19 -6.78
C GLY A 1 20.28 -6.79 -6.89
N GLY A 2 18.96 -6.64 -6.73
CA GLY A 2 18.33 -5.32 -6.73
C GLY A 2 18.51 -4.69 -5.35
N GLN A 3 19.09 -3.50 -5.31
CA GLN A 3 19.21 -2.72 -4.08
C GLN A 3 17.80 -2.48 -3.53
N LYS A 4 17.50 -3.04 -2.34
CA LYS A 4 16.24 -2.78 -1.64
C LYS A 4 16.22 -1.29 -1.30
N VAL A 5 15.41 -0.53 -2.03
CA VAL A 5 15.13 0.87 -1.69
C VAL A 5 14.52 0.88 -0.29
N PRO A 6 15.11 1.59 0.68
CA PRO A 6 14.52 1.68 2.01
C PRO A 6 13.11 2.26 1.94
N ILE A 7 12.17 1.72 2.72
CA ILE A 7 10.77 2.18 2.73
C ILE A 7 10.69 3.70 2.92
N GLN A 8 11.51 4.26 3.81
CA GLN A 8 11.57 5.71 4.03
C GLN A 8 11.95 6.52 2.78
N LEU A 9 12.88 6.02 1.97
CA LEU A 9 13.27 6.67 0.72
C LEU A 9 12.14 6.61 -0.31
N ALA A 10 11.45 5.47 -0.40
CA ALA A 10 10.29 5.31 -1.26
C ALA A 10 9.14 6.25 -0.85
N LEU A 11 8.86 6.38 0.45
CA LEU A 11 7.89 7.35 0.95
C LEU A 11 8.22 8.79 0.55
N GLN A 12 9.48 9.19 0.71
CA GLN A 12 9.92 10.53 0.35
C GLN A 12 9.79 10.80 -1.16
N ILE A 13 10.09 9.81 -2.00
CA ILE A 13 9.91 9.92 -3.45
C ILE A 13 8.42 10.11 -3.79
N CYS A 14 7.51 9.33 -3.18
CA CYS A 14 6.07 9.51 -3.39
C CYS A 14 5.59 10.93 -3.03
N VAL A 15 6.01 11.44 -1.87
CA VAL A 15 5.65 12.81 -1.43
C VAL A 15 6.22 13.87 -2.37
N ASN A 16 7.50 13.76 -2.72
CA ASN A 16 8.16 14.76 -3.56
C ASN A 16 7.57 14.78 -4.98
N THR A 17 7.30 13.62 -5.56
CA THR A 17 6.69 13.50 -6.89
C THR A 17 5.26 14.02 -6.90
N GLU A 18 4.49 13.84 -5.82
CA GLU A 18 3.17 14.45 -5.67
C GLU A 18 3.23 15.98 -5.71
N VAL A 19 4.11 16.59 -4.91
CA VAL A 19 4.31 18.05 -4.88
C VAL A 19 4.78 18.57 -6.25
N MET A 20 5.67 17.83 -6.92
CA MET A 20 6.14 18.17 -8.25
C MET A 20 5.02 18.10 -9.30
N SER A 21 4.15 17.09 -9.23
CA SER A 21 2.97 17.00 -10.10
C SER A 21 2.02 18.18 -9.90
N GLN A 22 1.73 18.56 -8.65
CA GLN A 22 0.90 19.75 -8.35
C GLN A 22 1.55 21.03 -8.86
N SER A 23 2.88 21.14 -8.76
CA SER A 23 3.63 22.27 -9.32
C SER A 23 3.52 22.32 -10.85
N CYS A 24 3.56 21.18 -11.53
CA CYS A 24 3.33 21.10 -12.96
C CYS A 24 1.92 21.56 -13.35
N GLU A 25 0.89 21.20 -12.60
CA GLU A 25 -0.50 21.66 -12.84
C GLU A 25 -0.63 23.18 -12.72
N GLN A 26 -0.03 23.77 -11.68
CA GLN A 26 0.00 25.22 -11.50
C GLN A 26 0.75 25.93 -12.63
N LEU A 27 1.89 25.39 -13.04
CA LEU A 27 2.65 25.92 -14.18
C LEU A 27 1.86 25.82 -15.48
N MET A 28 1.14 24.72 -15.72
CA MET A 28 0.27 24.59 -16.88
C MET A 28 -0.85 25.63 -16.89
N SER A 29 -1.49 25.88 -15.74
CA SER A 29 -2.50 26.93 -15.60
C SER A 29 -1.92 28.32 -15.91
N TYR A 30 -0.73 28.62 -15.38
CA TYR A 30 -0.03 29.86 -15.65
C TYR A 30 0.32 30.03 -17.14
N VAL A 31 0.87 29.00 -17.77
CA VAL A 31 1.19 29.01 -19.22
C VAL A 31 -0.08 29.20 -20.06
N GLY A 32 -1.19 28.57 -19.66
CA GLY A 32 -2.50 28.82 -20.28
C GLY A 32 -2.95 30.27 -20.16
N SER A 33 -2.75 30.90 -18.99
CA SER A 33 -3.06 32.32 -18.77
C SER A 33 -2.20 33.24 -19.65
N LEU A 34 -0.91 32.91 -19.83
CA LEU A 34 -0.03 33.67 -20.73
C LEU A 34 -0.55 33.59 -22.17
N TYR A 35 -0.98 32.41 -22.61
CA TYR A 35 -1.53 32.22 -23.95
C TYR A 35 -2.79 33.07 -24.20
N LEU A 36 -3.68 33.16 -23.21
CA LEU A 36 -4.91 33.97 -23.30
C LEU A 36 -4.65 35.48 -23.35
N ASN A 37 -3.52 35.94 -22.79
CA ASN A 37 -3.15 37.36 -22.76
C ASN A 37 -2.34 37.82 -23.98
N LEU A 38 -2.12 36.96 -24.98
CA LEU A 38 -1.38 37.32 -26.19
C LEU A 38 -2.18 38.21 -27.13
N THR A 39 -1.51 39.22 -27.69
CA THR A 39 -2.02 40.06 -28.77
C THR A 39 -2.12 39.26 -30.09
N PRO A 40 -3.23 39.36 -30.84
CA PRO A 40 -3.37 38.64 -32.11
C PRO A 40 -2.26 39.02 -33.11
N GLY A 41 -1.47 38.04 -33.55
CA GLY A 41 -0.43 38.20 -34.58
C GLY A 41 1.02 38.01 -34.11
N GLU A 42 1.26 37.92 -32.79
CA GLU A 42 2.61 37.69 -32.24
C GLU A 42 3.03 36.21 -32.34
N LYS A 43 3.77 35.84 -33.39
CA LYS A 43 4.21 34.43 -33.62
C LYS A 43 5.34 33.96 -32.70
N SER A 44 6.20 34.88 -32.23
CA SER A 44 7.39 34.56 -31.42
C SER A 44 7.05 34.03 -30.00
N PRO A 45 6.23 34.74 -29.18
CA PRO A 45 5.87 34.24 -27.85
C PRO A 45 5.03 32.97 -27.86
N VAL A 46 4.22 32.75 -28.91
CA VAL A 46 3.43 31.52 -29.09
C VAL A 46 4.31 30.27 -29.16
N THR A 47 5.43 30.33 -29.87
CA THR A 47 6.35 29.18 -29.99
C THR A 47 6.98 28.85 -28.64
N GLY A 48 7.43 29.86 -27.88
CA GLY A 48 8.00 29.68 -26.54
C GLY A 48 7.00 29.09 -25.55
N ILE A 49 5.75 29.57 -25.56
CA ILE A 49 4.65 29.06 -24.75
C ILE A 49 4.36 27.58 -25.06
N LYS A 50 4.26 27.21 -26.34
CA LYS A 50 4.06 25.82 -26.75
C LYS A 50 5.20 24.90 -26.32
N THR A 51 6.45 25.34 -26.46
CA THR A 51 7.61 24.57 -25.98
C THR A 51 7.59 24.39 -24.47
N MET A 52 7.22 25.43 -23.72
CA MET A 52 7.09 25.35 -22.27
C MET A 52 6.00 24.36 -21.85
N GLN A 53 4.83 24.43 -22.49
CA GLN A 53 3.72 23.50 -22.28
C GLN A 53 4.16 22.04 -22.47
N GLN A 54 4.78 21.72 -23.60
CA GLN A 54 5.29 20.37 -23.89
C GLN A 54 6.30 19.88 -22.85
N ARG A 55 7.16 20.76 -22.33
CA ARG A 55 8.14 20.40 -21.30
C ARG A 55 7.47 20.10 -19.96
N ILE A 56 6.43 20.86 -19.60
CA ILE A 56 5.69 20.64 -18.36
C ILE A 56 4.89 19.33 -18.45
N GLU A 57 4.21 19.07 -19.57
CA GLU A 57 3.51 17.80 -19.82
C GLU A 57 4.46 16.61 -19.68
N ARG A 58 5.62 16.66 -20.37
CA ARG A 58 6.64 15.61 -20.27
C ARG A 58 7.18 15.43 -18.85
N ALA A 59 7.40 16.52 -18.12
CA ALA A 59 7.86 16.45 -16.73
C ALA A 59 6.83 15.77 -15.84
N SER A 60 5.55 16.13 -15.99
CA SER A 60 4.43 15.52 -15.27
C SER A 60 4.37 14.00 -15.50
N GLU A 61 4.48 13.54 -16.75
CA GLU A 61 4.51 12.11 -17.08
C GLU A 61 5.69 11.37 -16.44
N VAL A 62 6.86 12.02 -16.34
CA VAL A 62 8.05 11.43 -15.71
C VAL A 62 7.83 11.30 -14.20
N PHE A 63 7.29 12.34 -13.54
CA PHE A 63 7.00 12.30 -12.11
C PHE A 63 5.92 11.27 -11.78
N GLN A 64 4.86 11.19 -12.60
CA GLN A 64 3.84 10.16 -12.44
C GLN A 64 4.43 8.75 -12.53
N ARG A 65 5.28 8.48 -13.53
CA ARG A 65 5.93 7.17 -13.66
C ARG A 65 6.87 6.86 -12.49
N ALA A 66 7.64 7.85 -12.03
CA ALA A 66 8.49 7.68 -10.86
C ALA A 66 7.68 7.37 -9.60
N ARG A 67 6.53 8.05 -9.43
CA ARG A 67 5.60 7.80 -8.33
C ARG A 67 5.03 6.39 -8.40
N SER A 68 4.43 5.98 -9.53
CA SER A 68 3.87 4.62 -9.69
C SER A 68 4.91 3.52 -9.48
N GLY A 69 6.12 3.68 -10.03
CA GLY A 69 7.19 2.70 -9.80
C GLY A 69 7.61 2.60 -8.34
N THR A 70 7.49 3.70 -7.59
CA THR A 70 7.79 3.72 -6.15
C THR A 70 6.66 3.12 -5.32
N GLU A 71 5.40 3.40 -5.68
CA GLU A 71 4.22 2.79 -5.09
C GLU A 71 4.28 1.26 -5.24
N ASP A 72 4.65 0.75 -6.42
CA ASP A 72 4.83 -0.69 -6.65
C ASP A 72 5.88 -1.32 -5.73
N LEU A 73 6.99 -0.60 -5.48
CA LEU A 73 8.02 -1.06 -4.54
C LEU A 73 7.51 -1.08 -3.10
N LEU A 74 6.75 -0.07 -2.68
CA LEU A 74 6.11 -0.03 -1.37
C LEU A 74 5.13 -1.20 -1.21
N PHE A 75 4.25 -1.41 -2.21
CA PHE A 75 3.31 -2.53 -2.20
C PHE A 75 4.05 -3.86 -2.11
N ALA A 76 5.07 -4.07 -2.95
CA ALA A 76 5.84 -5.31 -2.95
C ALA A 76 6.53 -5.56 -1.60
N ALA A 77 7.11 -4.52 -0.99
CA ALA A 77 7.76 -4.63 0.32
C ALA A 77 6.75 -5.00 1.42
N VAL A 78 5.59 -4.35 1.45
CA VAL A 78 4.55 -4.64 2.44
C VAL A 78 4.00 -6.04 2.25
N MET A 79 3.66 -6.43 1.01
CA MET A 79 3.15 -7.76 0.71
C MET A 79 4.17 -8.85 1.03
N ALA A 80 5.46 -8.63 0.76
CA ALA A 80 6.51 -9.58 1.08
C ALA A 80 6.54 -9.87 2.59
N LYS A 81 6.42 -8.85 3.44
CA LYS A 81 6.43 -9.03 4.89
C LYS A 81 5.14 -9.66 5.42
N ILE A 82 3.98 -9.28 4.86
CA ILE A 82 2.70 -9.95 5.16
C ILE A 82 2.81 -11.44 4.84
N ASN A 83 3.27 -11.77 3.64
CA ASN A 83 3.44 -13.16 3.22
C ASN A 83 4.41 -13.91 4.14
N GLU A 84 5.55 -13.32 4.50
CA GLU A 84 6.50 -13.91 5.44
C GLU A 84 5.86 -14.27 6.79
N ILE A 85 5.10 -13.33 7.38
CA ILE A 85 4.40 -13.55 8.66
C ILE A 85 3.33 -14.64 8.51
N MET A 86 2.54 -14.59 7.42
CA MET A 86 1.49 -15.59 7.14
C MET A 86 2.05 -16.97 6.84
N ASP A 87 3.17 -17.08 6.12
CA ASP A 87 3.85 -18.34 5.80
C ASP A 87 4.35 -19.00 7.10
N ARG A 88 5.02 -18.22 7.96
CA ARG A 88 5.47 -18.69 9.28
C ARG A 88 4.29 -19.15 10.14
N GLY A 89 3.24 -18.33 10.23
CA GLY A 89 2.03 -18.66 10.97
C GLY A 89 1.38 -19.95 10.49
N SER A 90 1.24 -20.11 9.16
CA SER A 90 0.63 -21.31 8.55
C SER A 90 1.40 -22.59 8.85
N ALA A 91 2.73 -22.51 8.96
CA ALA A 91 3.59 -23.66 9.25
C ALA A 91 3.50 -24.10 10.72
N GLU A 92 3.28 -23.15 11.63
CA GLU A 92 3.19 -23.40 13.08
C GLU A 92 1.75 -23.68 13.54
N PHE A 93 0.75 -23.38 12.70
CA PHE A 93 -0.67 -23.54 13.03
C PHE A 93 -1.12 -25.00 12.98
N GLU A 94 -1.44 -25.56 14.15
CA GLU A 94 -1.86 -26.95 14.29
C GLU A 94 -3.39 -27.08 14.14
N TRP A 95 -3.84 -27.71 13.03
CA TRP A 95 -5.26 -27.90 12.71
C TRP A 95 -5.95 -29.02 13.50
N ALA A 96 -5.18 -29.93 14.08
CA ALA A 96 -5.66 -31.06 14.85
C ALA A 96 -4.80 -31.28 16.11
N PRO A 97 -4.80 -30.31 17.05
CA PRO A 97 -3.87 -30.33 18.16
C PRO A 97 -4.10 -31.49 19.11
N SER A 98 -3.02 -32.17 19.47
CA SER A 98 -3.03 -33.33 20.38
C SER A 98 -3.36 -32.95 21.84
N SER A 99 -3.27 -31.66 22.18
CA SER A 99 -3.62 -31.12 23.49
C SER A 99 -4.40 -29.81 23.34
N VAL A 100 -5.44 -29.64 24.15
CA VAL A 100 -6.23 -28.41 24.16
C VAL A 100 -5.48 -27.36 24.97
N LYS A 101 -4.58 -26.61 24.32
CA LYS A 101 -4.11 -25.34 24.89
C LYS A 101 -5.22 -24.30 24.67
N GLN A 102 -6.11 -24.16 25.65
CA GLN A 102 -7.02 -23.02 25.73
C GLN A 102 -6.19 -21.76 26.03
N GLY A 103 -5.62 -21.14 25.00
CA GLY A 103 -5.11 -19.78 25.10
C GLY A 103 -6.24 -18.82 24.76
N ASP A 104 -6.59 -17.92 25.67
CA ASP A 104 -7.70 -16.95 25.49
C ASP A 104 -7.45 -15.89 24.40
N GLN A 105 -6.26 -15.93 23.80
CA GLN A 105 -5.73 -14.92 22.89
C GLN A 105 -5.78 -15.37 21.42
N ALA A 106 -5.69 -14.41 20.50
CA ALA A 106 -5.42 -14.64 19.09
C ALA A 106 -4.04 -15.30 18.89
N SER A 107 -3.81 -15.91 17.72
CA SER A 107 -2.58 -16.60 17.34
C SER A 107 -1.42 -15.62 17.29
N ASP A 108 -0.25 -16.04 17.75
CA ASP A 108 0.92 -15.16 17.85
C ASP A 108 1.28 -14.52 16.50
N TYR A 109 1.16 -15.28 15.40
CA TYR A 109 1.41 -14.74 14.06
C TYR A 109 0.39 -13.67 13.63
N ILE A 110 -0.85 -13.72 14.13
CA ILE A 110 -1.88 -12.71 13.87
C ILE A 110 -1.60 -11.46 14.70
N LEU A 111 -1.19 -11.62 15.96
CA LEU A 111 -0.77 -10.50 16.79
C LEU A 111 0.45 -9.79 16.19
N ASP A 112 1.44 -10.56 15.72
CA ASP A 112 2.59 -10.04 14.99
C ASP A 112 2.19 -9.33 13.70
N LEU A 113 1.22 -9.88 12.96
CA LEU A 113 0.68 -9.26 11.75
C LEU A 113 0.01 -7.92 12.06
N VAL A 114 -0.85 -7.86 13.08
CA VAL A 114 -1.50 -6.63 13.53
C VAL A 114 -0.47 -5.60 13.97
N ALA A 115 0.51 -5.98 14.78
CA ALA A 115 1.58 -5.08 15.22
C ALA A 115 2.40 -4.54 14.04
N TYR A 116 2.73 -5.40 13.08
CA TYR A 116 3.41 -5.01 11.85
C TYR A 116 2.58 -4.01 11.03
N LEU A 117 1.31 -4.30 10.79
CA LEU A 117 0.41 -3.42 10.03
C LEU A 117 0.25 -2.08 10.73
N GLN A 118 0.06 -2.07 12.05
CA GLN A 118 -0.07 -0.85 12.84
C GLN A 118 1.19 0.03 12.74
N SER A 119 2.38 -0.55 12.92
CA SER A 119 3.65 0.19 12.80
C SER A 119 3.94 0.65 11.36
N THR A 120 3.52 -0.13 10.37
CA THR A 120 3.79 0.18 8.96
C THR A 120 2.86 1.29 8.48
N PHE A 121 1.56 1.18 8.75
CA PHE A 121 0.55 2.15 8.33
C PHE A 121 0.69 3.49 9.07
N SER A 122 1.15 3.50 10.32
CA SER A 122 1.49 4.75 11.02
C SER A 122 2.63 5.51 10.33
N THR A 123 3.53 4.81 9.63
CA THR A 123 4.62 5.43 8.88
C THR A 123 4.13 6.01 7.54
N PHE A 124 2.98 5.57 7.05
CA PHE A 124 2.41 5.94 5.75
C PHE A 124 1.46 7.14 5.80
N VAL A 125 1.38 7.83 6.93
CA VAL A 125 0.53 9.02 7.10
C VAL A 125 0.88 10.12 6.09
N SER A 126 2.13 10.21 5.66
CA SER A 126 2.59 11.19 4.67
C SER A 126 2.29 10.79 3.22
N LEU A 127 1.84 9.56 2.93
CA LEU A 127 1.50 9.18 1.57
C LEU A 127 0.24 9.91 1.09
N PRO A 128 0.12 10.16 -0.23
CA PRO A 128 -1.13 10.60 -0.80
C PRO A 128 -2.28 9.65 -0.41
N THR A 129 -3.45 10.22 -0.11
CA THR A 129 -4.60 9.46 0.41
C THR A 129 -4.96 8.24 -0.44
N HIS A 130 -5.01 8.40 -1.77
CA HIS A 130 -5.33 7.32 -2.70
C HIS A 130 -4.32 6.15 -2.65
N VAL A 131 -3.02 6.45 -2.46
CA VAL A 131 -1.98 5.42 -2.34
C VAL A 131 -2.17 4.64 -1.04
N ARG A 132 -2.43 5.36 0.05
CA ARG A 132 -2.66 4.76 1.36
C ARG A 132 -3.90 3.87 1.36
N GLU A 133 -5.02 4.31 0.81
CA GLU A 133 -6.25 3.51 0.68
C GLU A 133 -6.01 2.24 -0.16
N ALA A 134 -5.36 2.39 -1.32
CA ALA A 134 -5.01 1.24 -2.16
C ALA A 134 -4.12 0.23 -1.43
N LEU A 135 -3.19 0.71 -0.58
CA LEU A 135 -2.30 -0.14 0.19
C LEU A 135 -3.04 -0.92 1.27
N HIS A 136 -3.92 -0.25 2.02
CA HIS A 136 -4.78 -0.91 3.01
C HIS A 136 -5.67 -1.96 2.35
N TYR A 137 -6.39 -1.60 1.30
CA TYR A 137 -7.28 -2.52 0.59
C TYR A 137 -6.52 -3.77 0.10
N LYS A 138 -5.38 -3.58 -0.58
CA LYS A 138 -4.57 -4.70 -1.08
C LYS A 138 -4.04 -5.59 0.05
N ALA A 139 -3.59 -4.99 1.15
CA ALA A 139 -3.11 -5.73 2.33
C ALA A 139 -4.21 -6.59 2.94
N PHE A 140 -5.35 -5.99 3.28
CA PHE A 140 -6.47 -6.72 3.89
C PHE A 140 -7.03 -7.79 2.94
N ASN A 141 -7.15 -7.50 1.64
CA ASN A 141 -7.60 -8.48 0.66
C ASN A 141 -6.62 -9.67 0.56
N ALA A 142 -5.31 -9.42 0.57
CA ALA A 142 -4.31 -10.48 0.57
C ALA A 142 -4.41 -11.33 1.85
N ILE A 143 -4.53 -10.70 3.02
CA ILE A 143 -4.67 -11.39 4.31
C ILE A 143 -5.94 -12.25 4.33
N ALA A 144 -7.08 -11.70 3.93
CA ALA A 144 -8.35 -12.42 3.86
C ALA A 144 -8.25 -13.65 2.94
N HIS A 145 -7.63 -13.48 1.75
CA HIS A 145 -7.43 -14.58 0.82
C HIS A 145 -6.54 -15.68 1.42
N ARG A 146 -5.46 -15.30 2.10
CA ARG A 146 -4.52 -16.23 2.76
C ARG A 146 -5.20 -16.99 3.90
N LEU A 147 -5.96 -16.32 4.75
CA LEU A 147 -6.73 -16.95 5.84
C LEU A 147 -7.78 -17.92 5.31
N TYR A 148 -8.44 -17.57 4.21
CA TYR A 148 -9.41 -18.44 3.55
C TYR A 148 -8.74 -19.69 2.94
N GLN A 149 -7.56 -19.54 2.34
CA GLN A 149 -6.84 -20.65 1.69
C GLN A 149 -6.19 -21.63 2.67
N GLN A 150 -5.76 -21.14 3.83
CA GLN A 150 -5.10 -21.94 4.88
C GLN A 150 -5.83 -23.27 5.22
N PRO A 151 -7.13 -23.28 5.59
CA PRO A 151 -7.85 -24.52 5.90
C PRO A 151 -8.07 -25.42 4.68
N LEU A 152 -7.98 -24.87 3.46
CA LEU A 152 -8.16 -25.61 2.19
C LEU A 152 -6.87 -26.27 1.69
N SER A 153 -5.74 -26.05 2.39
CA SER A 153 -4.46 -26.64 2.05
C SER A 153 -4.51 -28.18 2.13
N SER A 154 -3.88 -28.86 1.18
CA SER A 154 -3.79 -30.33 1.15
C SER A 154 -3.06 -30.93 2.35
N SER A 155 -2.30 -30.12 3.09
CA SER A 155 -1.67 -30.51 4.36
C SER A 155 -2.67 -30.66 5.50
N VAL A 156 -3.86 -30.04 5.39
CA VAL A 156 -4.92 -30.09 6.41
C VAL A 156 -5.80 -31.32 6.18
N LYS A 157 -5.62 -32.34 7.02
CA LYS A 157 -6.40 -33.59 6.92
C LYS A 157 -7.62 -33.63 7.82
N LYS A 158 -7.57 -32.90 8.93
CA LYS A 158 -8.59 -32.84 9.98
C LYS A 158 -8.57 -31.45 10.60
N ILE A 159 -9.75 -30.97 10.97
CA ILE A 159 -9.93 -29.69 11.69
C ILE A 159 -10.73 -29.99 12.95
N PHE A 160 -10.21 -29.62 14.11
CA PHE A 160 -10.90 -29.79 15.39
C PHE A 160 -11.72 -28.56 15.77
N PHE A 161 -12.77 -28.76 16.58
CA PHE A 161 -13.69 -27.68 16.97
C PHE A 161 -12.96 -26.50 17.67
N ASN A 162 -11.99 -26.80 18.53
CA ASN A 162 -11.20 -25.79 19.24
C ASN A 162 -10.36 -24.91 18.30
N VAL A 163 -10.03 -25.39 17.10
CA VAL A 163 -9.33 -24.59 16.08
C VAL A 163 -10.24 -23.52 15.51
N PHE A 164 -11.55 -23.76 15.38
CA PHE A 164 -12.50 -22.73 14.98
C PHE A 164 -12.60 -21.60 16.01
N GLN A 165 -12.55 -21.91 17.31
CA GLN A 165 -12.52 -20.89 18.37
C GLN A 165 -11.25 -20.04 18.30
N LYS A 166 -10.12 -20.63 17.89
CA LYS A 166 -8.87 -19.90 17.67
C LYS A 166 -8.95 -19.01 16.43
N LEU A 167 -9.50 -19.51 15.33
CA LEU A 167 -9.73 -18.72 14.11
C LEU A 167 -10.70 -17.57 14.34
N ASP A 168 -11.75 -17.78 15.14
CA ASP A 168 -12.70 -16.72 15.52
C ASP A 168 -11.98 -15.56 16.23
N ARG A 169 -11.07 -15.88 17.15
CA ARG A 169 -10.22 -14.87 17.82
C ARG A 169 -9.23 -14.19 16.89
N ASP A 170 -8.66 -14.94 15.96
CA ASP A 170 -7.76 -14.40 14.94
C ASP A 170 -8.50 -13.38 14.05
N LEU A 171 -9.72 -13.72 13.62
CA LEU A 171 -10.59 -12.83 12.87
C LEU A 171 -10.99 -11.61 13.69
N HIS A 172 -11.37 -11.80 14.96
CA HIS A 172 -11.77 -10.70 15.84
C HIS A 172 -10.62 -9.68 16.07
N ALA A 173 -9.39 -10.15 16.22
CA ALA A 173 -8.22 -9.27 16.35
C ALA A 173 -7.99 -8.43 15.08
N LEU A 174 -8.12 -9.05 13.90
CA LEU A 174 -7.99 -8.36 12.62
C LEU A 174 -9.14 -7.38 12.35
N GLU A 175 -10.37 -7.76 12.70
CA GLU A 175 -11.56 -6.91 12.60
C GLU A 175 -11.41 -5.68 13.50
N THR A 176 -11.00 -5.88 14.75
CA THR A 176 -10.76 -4.78 15.70
C THR A 176 -9.73 -3.81 15.15
N PHE A 177 -8.62 -4.32 14.58
CA PHE A 177 -7.61 -3.50 13.93
C PHE A 177 -8.18 -2.74 12.72
N ALA A 178 -8.91 -3.41 11.84
CA ALA A 178 -9.51 -2.78 10.66
C ALA A 178 -10.45 -1.62 11.05
N LEU A 179 -11.30 -1.82 12.07
CA LEU A 179 -12.21 -0.80 12.59
C LEU A 179 -11.47 0.39 13.22
N ASP A 180 -10.36 0.14 13.93
CA ASP A 180 -9.58 1.20 14.58
C ASP A 180 -8.77 2.05 13.59
N THR A 181 -8.30 1.46 12.48
CA THR A 181 -7.47 2.19 11.50
C THR A 181 -8.20 3.34 10.80
N LYS A 182 -9.55 3.39 10.80
CA LYS A 182 -10.39 4.46 10.22
C LYS A 182 -9.97 4.89 8.81
N VAL A 183 -9.37 3.97 8.04
CA VAL A 183 -9.08 4.21 6.64
C VAL A 183 -10.43 4.18 5.92
N PRO A 184 -10.78 5.20 5.12
CA PRO A 184 -12.05 5.24 4.38
C PRO A 184 -12.27 3.99 3.52
#